data_AF-A0A3B0TC32-F1
#
_entry.id   AF-A0A3B0TC32-F1
#
_cell.length_a   1.000
_cell.length_b   1.000
_cell.length_c   1.000
_cell.angle_alpha   90.00
_cell.angle_beta   90.00
_cell.angle_gamma   90.00
#
_symmetry.space_group_name_H-M   'P 1'
#
loop_
_entity.id
_entity.type
_entity.pdbx_description
1 polymer ?
#
loop_
_entity_poly.entity_id
_entity_poly.type
_entity_poly.pdbx_seq_one_letter_code
_entity_poly.pdbx_strand_id
1 'polypeptide(L)'
;EEKTVRENVELGMIEVKSMLDAFDEISMKFGEDMSDDEMNNLLTKQAELQDKIEAANGWELDRTLERAADALRLPDWDQKVSVLSGGEKRRVALCKLLLSAPDMLLLDEPTNHLDAETVAWLERFLADFTGTIVAVTHDRYFLDNVAQWILELDRGHGIPYEGNYSSWLEQKEQRLIQEKRQEASHMKVIQHELEWVRSNAKGKRTKSKARLQRFEELQSKEFQSRNETNQIFIPQGPRLGENVIEFKNVSKAFDDKYLIDDLSFKVPQGAIVGIIGPNGAGKSTLFNMVDGSENPDSGTVNIGETVDLAYVKQSRDDLNNDKQLWQDVGDGDEVLKIGNYTIPARAWLSR
;
A
#
# COMPACT_ATOMS: atom_id res chain seq x y z
N GLU A 1 -0.30 15.50 18.38
CA GLU A 1 -1.53 15.66 17.58
C GLU A 1 -1.84 17.12 17.23
N GLU A 2 -1.37 18.12 17.99
CA GLU A 2 -1.58 19.54 17.63
C GLU A 2 -0.54 20.14 16.67
N LYS A 3 0.56 19.43 16.40
CA LYS A 3 1.66 19.93 15.59
C LYS A 3 1.25 20.14 14.12
N THR A 4 1.81 21.16 13.50
CA THR A 4 1.64 21.44 12.06
C THR A 4 2.37 20.41 11.20
N VAL A 5 2.12 20.41 9.88
CA VAL A 5 2.88 19.58 8.94
C VAL A 5 4.38 19.87 9.08
N ARG A 6 4.77 21.15 9.11
CA ARG A 6 6.17 21.55 9.21
C ARG A 6 6.83 21.03 10.48
N GLU A 7 6.19 21.27 11.62
CA GLU A 7 6.69 20.82 12.91
C GLU A 7 6.82 19.29 12.98
N ASN A 8 6.01 18.52 12.25
CA ASN A 8 6.14 17.06 12.20
C ASN A 8 7.30 16.61 11.32
N VAL A 9 7.48 17.23 10.16
CA VAL A 9 8.55 16.88 9.22
C VAL A 9 9.91 17.24 9.82
N GLU A 10 10.02 18.41 10.47
CA GLU A 10 11.23 18.86 11.16
C GLU A 10 11.69 17.92 12.28
N LEU A 11 10.78 17.16 12.91
CA LEU A 11 11.16 16.12 13.88
C LEU A 11 12.06 15.05 13.27
N GLY A 12 12.04 14.87 11.95
CA GLY A 12 12.96 13.97 11.25
C GLY A 12 14.41 14.45 11.31
N MET A 13 14.64 15.76 11.36
CA MET A 13 15.97 16.37 11.39
C MET A 13 16.17 17.19 12.68
N ILE A 14 15.61 16.72 13.80
CA ILE A 14 15.59 17.47 15.06
C ILE A 14 17.00 17.81 15.58
N GLU A 15 17.97 16.92 15.36
CA GLU A 15 19.36 17.17 15.75
C GLU A 15 19.93 18.35 14.98
N VAL A 16 19.77 18.37 13.66
CA VAL A 16 20.21 19.46 12.77
C VAL A 16 19.52 20.77 13.13
N LYS A 17 18.19 20.73 13.30
CA LYS A 17 17.41 21.90 13.71
C LYS A 17 17.87 22.46 15.05
N SER A 18 18.10 21.59 16.04
CA SER A 18 18.57 22.02 17.36
C SER A 18 19.95 22.68 17.33
N MET A 19 20.82 22.26 16.42
CA MET A 19 22.13 22.89 16.23
C MET A 19 22.01 24.29 15.62
N LEU A 20 21.11 24.46 14.64
CA LEU A 20 20.82 25.77 14.04
C LEU A 20 20.19 26.73 15.07
N ASP A 21 19.17 26.27 15.79
CA ASP A 21 18.51 27.06 16.84
C ASP A 21 19.52 27.50 17.91
N ALA A 22 20.41 26.60 18.35
CA ALA A 22 21.48 26.92 19.30
C ALA A 22 22.52 27.91 18.72
N PHE A 23 22.83 27.81 17.43
CA PHE A 23 23.72 28.75 16.75
C PHE A 23 23.10 30.14 16.67
N ASP A 24 21.80 30.24 16.37
CA ASP A 24 21.05 31.49 16.32
C ASP A 24 20.93 32.14 17.71
N GLU A 25 20.66 31.34 18.75
CA GLU A 25 20.64 31.83 20.13
C GLU A 25 22.00 32.41 20.58
N ILE A 26 23.11 31.75 20.22
CA ILE A 26 24.45 32.28 20.49
C ILE A 26 24.69 33.57 19.70
N SER A 27 24.25 33.60 18.44
CA SER A 27 24.39 34.77 17.56
C SER A 27 23.63 35.98 18.10
N MET A 28 22.43 35.78 18.66
CA MET A 28 21.65 36.83 19.31
C MET A 28 22.34 37.38 20.57
N LYS A 29 22.98 36.49 21.37
CA LYS A 29 23.69 36.91 22.58
C LYS A 29 24.82 37.90 22.30
N PHE A 30 25.50 37.80 21.15
CA PHE A 30 26.54 38.79 20.79
C PHE A 30 26.01 40.22 20.63
N GLY A 31 24.69 40.43 20.56
CA GLY A 31 24.06 41.75 20.60
C GLY A 31 23.87 42.33 22.01
N GLU A 32 24.18 41.57 23.07
CA GLU A 32 24.04 41.97 24.47
C GLU A 32 25.39 42.35 25.10
N ASP A 33 25.37 43.19 26.14
CA ASP A 33 26.57 43.53 26.90
C ASP A 33 27.08 42.27 27.65
N MET A 34 28.32 41.88 27.39
CA MET A 34 28.97 40.72 28.02
C MET A 34 30.45 40.99 28.27
N SER A 35 31.05 40.17 29.15
CA SER A 35 32.49 40.21 29.41
C SER A 35 33.32 39.57 28.28
N ASP A 36 34.60 39.94 28.17
CA ASP A 36 35.52 39.36 27.20
C ASP A 36 35.64 37.82 27.35
N ASP A 37 35.61 37.31 28.58
CA ASP A 37 35.66 35.87 28.86
C ASP A 37 34.39 35.14 28.39
N GLU A 38 33.21 35.76 28.55
CA GLU A 38 31.95 35.22 28.03
C GLU A 38 31.93 35.22 26.51
N MET A 39 32.40 36.31 25.89
CA MET A 39 32.51 36.42 24.43
C MET A 39 33.42 35.33 23.84
N ASN A 40 34.61 35.12 24.41
CA ASN A 40 35.54 34.07 23.96
C ASN A 40 34.95 32.65 24.09
N ASN A 41 34.21 32.39 25.17
CA ASN A 41 33.53 31.12 25.36
C ASN A 41 32.39 30.90 24.35
N LEU A 42 31.62 31.94 24.03
CA LEU A 42 30.57 31.87 23.01
C LEU A 42 31.14 31.67 21.61
N LEU A 43 32.24 32.37 21.25
CA LEU A 43 32.93 32.18 19.97
C LEU A 43 33.41 30.74 19.79
N THR A 44 33.97 30.14 20.85
CA THR A 44 34.42 28.73 20.81
C THR A 44 33.25 27.78 20.56
N LYS A 45 32.14 27.95 21.29
CA LYS A 45 30.92 27.13 21.11
C LYS A 45 30.30 27.33 19.72
N GLN A 46 30.28 28.57 19.22
CA GLN A 46 29.76 28.88 17.90
C GLN A 46 30.58 28.19 16.80
N ALA A 47 31.91 28.19 16.90
CA ALA A 47 32.78 27.49 15.97
C ALA A 47 32.53 25.97 15.98
N GLU A 48 32.44 25.36 17.16
CA GLU A 48 32.11 23.92 17.28
C GLU A 48 30.74 23.57 16.68
N LEU A 49 29.75 24.44 16.86
CA LEU A 49 28.43 24.25 16.24
C LEU A 49 28.49 24.43 14.73
N GLN A 50 29.22 25.43 14.24
CA GLN A 50 29.38 25.67 12.81
C GLN A 50 29.97 24.45 12.09
N ASP A 51 31.04 23.86 12.64
CA ASP A 51 31.66 22.66 12.08
C ASP A 51 30.67 21.48 12.02
N LYS A 52 29.85 21.30 13.06
CA LYS A 52 28.82 20.24 13.10
C LYS A 52 27.68 20.50 12.12
N ILE A 53 27.23 21.75 12.00
CA ILE A 53 26.17 22.15 11.07
C ILE A 53 26.67 21.94 9.63
N GLU A 54 27.90 22.30 9.31
CA GLU A 54 28.49 22.09 7.98
C GLU A 54 28.63 20.60 7.66
N ALA A 55 29.11 19.79 8.61
CA ALA A 55 29.23 18.33 8.44
C ALA A 55 27.88 17.65 8.19
N ALA A 56 26.80 18.14 8.82
CA ALA A 56 25.44 17.64 8.63
C ALA A 56 24.69 18.30 7.46
N ASN A 57 25.34 19.19 6.70
CA ASN A 57 24.72 20.02 5.65
C ASN A 57 23.49 20.80 6.15
N GLY A 58 23.53 21.26 7.41
CA GLY A 58 22.39 21.85 8.11
C GLY A 58 21.96 23.21 7.56
N TRP A 59 22.84 23.97 6.94
CA TRP A 59 22.48 25.23 6.28
C TRP A 59 21.48 25.06 5.13
N GLU A 60 21.37 23.84 4.60
CA GLU A 60 20.45 23.47 3.53
C GLU A 60 19.15 22.84 4.05
N LEU A 61 18.88 22.93 5.36
CA LEU A 61 17.73 22.31 6.01
C LEU A 61 16.42 22.72 5.33
N ASP A 62 16.13 24.01 5.22
CA ASP A 62 14.89 24.50 4.61
C ASP A 62 14.72 24.03 3.17
N ARG A 63 15.79 24.08 2.36
CA ARG A 63 15.74 23.60 0.97
C ARG A 63 15.47 22.10 0.90
N THR A 64 16.03 21.33 1.83
CA THR A 64 15.84 19.88 1.90
C THR A 64 14.41 19.55 2.30
N LEU A 65 13.86 20.27 3.29
CA LEU A 65 12.46 20.14 3.71
C LEU A 65 11.48 20.45 2.58
N GLU A 66 11.65 21.58 1.89
CA GLU A 66 10.77 21.97 0.76
C GLU A 66 10.82 20.95 -0.37
N ARG A 67 12.03 20.51 -0.77
CA ARG A 67 12.17 19.50 -1.83
C ARG A 67 11.51 18.18 -1.48
N ALA A 68 11.63 17.73 -0.23
CA ALA A 68 11.00 16.49 0.23
C ALA A 68 9.47 16.64 0.32
N ALA A 69 9.00 17.80 0.77
CA ALA A 69 7.57 18.09 0.89
C ALA A 69 6.87 18.17 -0.47
N ASP A 70 7.48 18.89 -1.42
CA ASP A 70 6.98 18.99 -2.79
C ASP A 70 6.93 17.61 -3.45
N ALA A 71 8.00 16.83 -3.30
CA ALA A 71 8.10 15.51 -3.91
C ALA A 71 7.05 14.52 -3.38
N LEU A 72 6.73 14.59 -2.10
CA LEU A 72 5.68 13.79 -1.46
C LEU A 72 4.30 14.46 -1.49
N ARG A 73 4.18 15.62 -2.15
CA ARG A 73 2.95 16.42 -2.26
C ARG A 73 2.27 16.56 -0.90
N LEU A 74 3.03 17.06 0.06
CA LEU A 74 2.52 17.30 1.41
C LEU A 74 1.49 18.43 1.40
N PRO A 75 0.54 18.42 2.36
CA PRO A 75 -0.36 19.54 2.58
C PRO A 75 0.39 20.79 3.07
N ASP A 76 -0.32 21.91 3.16
CA ASP A 76 0.24 23.20 3.60
C ASP A 76 0.97 23.07 4.94
N TRP A 77 2.12 23.75 5.03
CA TRP A 77 3.04 23.66 6.17
C TRP A 77 2.39 23.98 7.52
N ASP A 78 1.47 24.95 7.53
CA ASP A 78 0.77 25.44 8.73
C ASP A 78 -0.45 24.59 9.11
N GLN A 79 -0.86 23.65 8.25
CA GLN A 79 -2.01 22.81 8.52
C GLN A 79 -1.72 21.85 9.67
N LYS A 80 -2.67 21.68 10.59
CA LYS A 80 -2.53 20.73 11.71
C LYS A 80 -2.63 19.29 11.20
N VAL A 81 -1.74 18.41 11.66
CA VAL A 81 -1.77 16.99 11.24
C VAL A 81 -3.06 16.29 11.67
N SER A 82 -3.72 16.73 12.74
CA SER A 82 -4.99 16.15 13.21
C SER A 82 -6.11 16.16 12.16
N VAL A 83 -6.17 17.22 11.33
CA VAL A 83 -7.24 17.42 10.33
C VAL A 83 -6.97 16.73 8.99
N LEU A 84 -5.77 16.16 8.81
CA LEU A 84 -5.38 15.49 7.57
C LEU A 84 -6.06 14.14 7.39
N SER A 85 -6.28 13.76 6.14
CA SER A 85 -6.73 12.42 5.77
C SER A 85 -5.68 11.35 6.12
N GLY A 86 -6.09 10.08 6.22
CA GLY A 86 -5.16 8.98 6.51
C GLY A 86 -3.99 8.88 5.52
N GLY A 87 -4.24 9.12 4.24
CA GLY A 87 -3.21 9.15 3.20
C GLY A 87 -2.23 10.31 3.37
N GLU A 88 -2.72 11.53 3.64
CA GLU A 88 -1.87 12.69 3.91
C GLU A 88 -1.02 12.50 5.18
N LYS A 89 -1.61 11.99 6.26
CA LYS A 89 -0.89 11.62 7.49
C LYS A 89 0.24 10.63 7.19
N ARG A 90 -0.02 9.63 6.35
CA ARG A 90 0.98 8.65 5.93
C ARG A 90 2.12 9.31 5.14
N ARG A 91 1.83 10.25 4.23
CA ARG A 91 2.86 10.97 3.47
C ARG A 91 3.72 11.86 4.36
N VAL A 92 3.12 12.56 5.33
CA VAL A 92 3.87 13.37 6.32
C VAL A 92 4.77 12.46 7.17
N ALA A 93 4.25 11.32 7.63
CA ALA A 93 5.03 10.35 8.40
C ALA A 93 6.18 9.74 7.58
N LEU A 94 5.93 9.42 6.30
CA LEU A 94 6.95 8.94 5.38
C LEU A 94 8.03 10.00 5.16
N CYS A 95 7.65 11.26 4.89
CA CYS A 95 8.61 12.36 4.72
C CYS A 95 9.53 12.50 5.94
N LYS A 96 8.93 12.55 7.13
CA LYS A 96 9.67 12.59 8.40
C LYS A 96 10.66 11.41 8.53
N LEU A 97 10.22 10.19 8.21
CA LEU A 97 11.05 8.99 8.32
C LEU A 97 12.22 9.03 7.33
N LEU A 98 11.98 9.41 6.08
CA LEU A 98 13.02 9.49 5.05
C LEU A 98 14.09 10.55 5.40
N LEU A 99 13.66 11.69 5.94
CA LEU A 99 14.57 12.76 6.37
C LEU A 99 15.38 12.42 7.61
N SER A 100 14.88 11.51 8.45
CA SER A 100 15.66 11.03 9.61
C SER A 100 16.87 10.17 9.26
N ALA A 101 16.99 9.76 7.99
CA ALA A 101 18.13 9.03 7.44
C ALA A 101 18.69 7.92 8.38
N PRO A 102 17.85 6.97 8.85
CA PRO A 102 18.31 5.91 9.75
C PRO A 102 19.21 4.90 9.02
N ASP A 103 19.97 4.10 9.76
CA ASP A 103 20.80 3.03 9.14
C ASP A 103 19.95 1.93 8.48
N MET A 104 18.71 1.75 8.94
CA MET A 104 17.78 0.73 8.45
C MET A 104 16.35 1.26 8.36
N LEU A 105 15.70 1.06 7.21
CA LEU A 105 14.30 1.39 6.96
C LEU A 105 13.45 0.12 6.86
N LEU A 106 12.37 0.09 7.65
CA LEU A 106 11.32 -0.92 7.56
C LEU A 106 10.05 -0.25 7.02
N LEU A 107 9.63 -0.63 5.82
CA LEU A 107 8.51 -0.01 5.12
C LEU A 107 7.42 -1.03 4.83
N ASP A 108 6.21 -0.78 5.31
CA ASP A 108 5.04 -1.62 5.04
C ASP A 108 4.12 -0.91 4.04
N GLU A 109 4.00 -1.46 2.82
CA GLU A 109 3.25 -0.95 1.68
C GLU A 109 3.44 0.56 1.44
N PRO A 110 4.67 1.03 1.17
CA PRO A 110 4.98 2.44 1.12
C PRO A 110 4.44 3.15 -0.13
N THR A 111 4.13 2.41 -1.20
CA THR A 111 3.55 2.94 -2.44
C THR A 111 2.04 3.17 -2.35
N ASN A 112 1.39 2.65 -1.31
CA ASN A 112 -0.05 2.74 -1.18
C ASN A 112 -0.49 4.19 -0.92
N HIS A 113 -1.56 4.62 -1.60
CA HIS A 113 -2.06 5.99 -1.61
C HIS A 113 -1.09 7.04 -2.18
N LEU A 114 -0.07 6.64 -2.93
CA LEU A 114 0.78 7.54 -3.70
C LEU A 114 0.33 7.56 -5.17
N ASP A 115 0.53 8.69 -5.84
CA ASP A 115 0.37 8.76 -7.30
C ASP A 115 1.66 8.35 -8.00
N ALA A 116 1.58 8.10 -9.31
CA ALA A 116 2.69 7.56 -10.09
C ALA A 116 3.97 8.43 -10.03
N GLU A 117 3.82 9.76 -9.99
CA GLU A 117 4.97 10.66 -9.88
C GLU A 117 5.63 10.56 -8.51
N THR A 118 4.82 10.50 -7.45
CA THR A 118 5.32 10.36 -6.08
C THR A 118 6.00 8.99 -5.87
N VAL A 119 5.43 7.92 -6.44
CA VAL A 119 6.05 6.58 -6.44
C VAL A 119 7.41 6.62 -7.15
N ALA A 120 7.49 7.22 -8.34
CA ALA A 120 8.74 7.32 -9.08
C ALA A 120 9.81 8.12 -8.32
N TRP A 121 9.43 9.16 -7.58
CA TRP A 121 10.36 9.87 -6.69
C TRP A 121 10.83 8.98 -5.55
N LEU A 122 9.90 8.28 -4.88
CA LEU A 122 10.22 7.37 -3.79
C LEU A 122 11.17 6.25 -4.24
N GLU A 123 10.95 5.68 -5.42
CA GLU A 123 11.84 4.67 -6.01
C GLU A 123 13.27 5.20 -6.16
N ARG A 124 13.44 6.42 -6.71
CA ARG A 124 14.77 7.03 -6.84
C ARG A 124 15.42 7.30 -5.49
N PHE A 125 14.66 7.83 -4.54
CA PHE A 125 15.16 8.11 -3.19
C PHE A 125 15.66 6.84 -2.51
N LEU A 126 14.89 5.75 -2.59
CA LEU A 126 15.25 4.48 -1.98
C LEU A 126 16.38 3.76 -2.72
N ALA A 127 16.53 3.98 -4.03
CA ALA A 127 17.67 3.47 -4.80
C ALA A 127 19.00 4.15 -4.41
N ASP A 128 18.97 5.44 -4.09
CA ASP A 128 20.14 6.21 -3.66
C ASP A 128 20.41 6.11 -2.15
N PHE A 129 19.52 5.46 -1.41
CA PHE A 129 19.64 5.33 0.04
C PHE A 129 20.80 4.42 0.43
N THR A 130 21.68 4.91 1.31
CA THR A 130 22.91 4.20 1.69
C THR A 130 22.70 3.14 2.77
N GLY A 131 21.59 3.20 3.50
CA GLY A 131 21.25 2.24 4.54
C GLY A 131 20.59 0.97 4.00
N THR A 132 20.17 0.10 4.92
CA THR A 132 19.45 -1.14 4.55
C THR A 132 17.96 -0.88 4.48
N ILE A 133 17.30 -1.30 3.40
CA ILE A 133 15.84 -1.18 3.25
C ILE A 133 15.21 -2.57 3.25
N VAL A 134 14.20 -2.75 4.09
CA VAL A 134 13.28 -3.89 4.02
C VAL A 134 11.89 -3.34 3.79
N ALA A 135 11.38 -3.54 2.59
CA ALA A 135 10.06 -3.08 2.18
C ALA A 135 9.14 -4.26 1.85
N VAL A 136 7.91 -4.20 2.34
CA VAL A 136 6.79 -5.04 1.90
C VAL A 136 5.98 -4.24 0.90
N THR A 137 5.79 -4.75 -0.31
CA THR A 137 4.98 -4.08 -1.34
C THR A 137 4.36 -5.08 -2.30
N HIS A 138 3.18 -4.75 -2.80
CA HIS A 138 2.55 -5.44 -3.93
C HIS A 138 2.85 -4.78 -5.29
N ASP A 139 3.58 -3.66 -5.31
CA ASP A 139 3.92 -2.95 -6.54
C ASP A 139 5.08 -3.64 -7.28
N ARG A 140 4.75 -4.17 -8.47
CA ARG A 140 5.70 -4.90 -9.30
C ARG A 140 6.78 -3.98 -9.86
N TYR A 141 6.46 -2.73 -10.19
CA TYR A 141 7.44 -1.79 -10.74
C TYR A 141 8.46 -1.39 -9.68
N PHE A 142 7.99 -1.14 -8.46
CA PHE A 142 8.85 -0.85 -7.32
C PHE A 142 9.84 -1.99 -7.05
N LEU A 143 9.34 -3.23 -7.01
CA LEU A 143 10.20 -4.41 -6.80
C LEU A 143 11.15 -4.68 -7.96
N ASP A 144 10.81 -4.27 -9.19
CA ASP A 144 11.69 -4.46 -10.34
C ASP A 144 12.81 -3.42 -10.39
N ASN A 145 12.52 -2.19 -9.97
CA ASN A 145 13.42 -1.03 -10.04
C ASN A 145 14.34 -0.88 -8.81
N VAL A 146 13.84 -1.17 -7.61
CA VAL A 146 14.55 -0.88 -6.35
C VAL A 146 15.12 -2.15 -5.71
N ALA A 147 14.41 -3.28 -5.80
CA ALA A 147 14.79 -4.47 -5.05
C ALA A 147 16.02 -5.16 -5.65
N GLN A 148 17.03 -5.35 -4.79
CA GLN A 148 18.20 -6.16 -5.10
C GLN A 148 18.03 -7.61 -4.63
N TRP A 149 17.13 -7.83 -3.66
CA TRP A 149 16.80 -9.11 -3.07
C TRP A 149 15.30 -9.20 -2.84
N ILE A 150 14.71 -10.38 -3.09
CA ILE A 150 13.32 -10.71 -2.79
C ILE A 150 13.30 -11.73 -1.66
N LEU A 151 12.63 -11.41 -0.55
CA LEU A 151 12.36 -12.36 0.52
C LEU A 151 10.96 -12.92 0.36
N GLU A 152 10.84 -14.14 -0.16
CA GLU A 152 9.55 -14.83 -0.26
C GLU A 152 9.21 -15.51 1.06
N LEU A 153 8.05 -15.18 1.63
CA LEU A 153 7.49 -15.88 2.78
C LEU A 153 6.50 -16.93 2.29
N ASP A 154 6.89 -18.21 2.32
CA ASP A 154 6.02 -19.34 1.97
C ASP A 154 6.03 -20.38 3.09
N ARG A 155 4.84 -20.86 3.48
CA ARG A 155 4.62 -21.89 4.53
C ARG A 155 5.36 -21.60 5.86
N GLY A 156 5.50 -20.33 6.23
CA GLY A 156 6.20 -19.91 7.45
C GLY A 156 7.73 -19.95 7.34
N HIS A 157 8.28 -20.13 6.14
CA HIS A 157 9.71 -20.07 5.85
C HIS A 157 10.03 -18.84 4.98
N GLY A 158 11.14 -18.18 5.27
CA GLY A 158 11.69 -17.09 4.45
C GLY A 158 12.73 -17.62 3.48
N ILE A 159 12.51 -17.39 2.19
CA ILE A 159 13.35 -17.90 1.11
C ILE A 159 13.91 -16.67 0.38
N PRO A 160 15.18 -16.33 0.60
CA PRO A 160 15.80 -15.19 -0.04
C PRO A 160 16.19 -15.53 -1.47
N TYR A 161 15.94 -14.59 -2.38
CA TYR A 161 16.32 -14.65 -3.78
C TYR A 161 17.12 -13.40 -4.13
N GLU A 162 18.27 -13.57 -4.75
CA GLU A 162 19.05 -12.46 -5.29
C GLU A 162 18.50 -12.06 -6.65
N GLY A 163 18.20 -10.79 -6.84
CA GLY A 163 17.58 -10.24 -8.02
C GLY A 163 16.26 -9.53 -7.74
N ASN A 164 15.60 -9.13 -8.83
CA ASN A 164 14.40 -8.31 -8.81
C ASN A 164 13.13 -9.16 -8.95
N TYR A 165 11.96 -8.51 -9.03
CA TYR A 165 10.68 -9.22 -9.12
C TYR A 165 10.58 -10.14 -10.33
N SER A 166 11.00 -9.68 -11.50
CA SER A 166 10.90 -10.45 -12.74
C SER A 166 11.75 -11.72 -12.68
N SER A 167 12.99 -11.63 -12.19
CA SER A 167 13.87 -12.80 -12.05
C SER A 167 13.40 -13.77 -10.97
N TRP A 168 12.82 -13.26 -9.87
CA TRP A 168 12.19 -14.10 -8.84
C TRP A 168 10.99 -14.86 -9.40
N LEU A 169 10.13 -14.22 -10.21
CA LEU A 169 8.93 -14.84 -10.76
C LEU A 169 9.28 -16.04 -11.66
N GLU A 170 10.31 -15.91 -12.51
CA GLU A 170 10.81 -17.01 -13.33
C GLU A 170 11.34 -18.18 -12.49
N GLN A 171 12.13 -17.88 -11.45
CA GLN A 171 12.67 -18.89 -10.53
C GLN A 171 11.55 -19.60 -9.76
N LYS A 172 10.55 -18.86 -9.31
CA LYS A 172 9.37 -19.39 -8.62
C LYS A 172 8.56 -20.29 -9.54
N GLU A 173 8.35 -19.91 -10.80
CA GLU A 173 7.64 -20.75 -11.77
C GLU A 173 8.35 -22.09 -11.98
N GLN A 174 9.67 -22.08 -12.22
CA GLN A 174 10.46 -23.31 -12.39
C GLN A 174 10.37 -24.22 -11.15
N ARG A 175 10.45 -23.62 -9.96
CA ARG A 175 10.32 -24.35 -8.69
C ARG A 175 8.93 -24.97 -8.53
N LEU A 176 7.86 -24.22 -8.78
CA LEU A 176 6.49 -24.72 -8.70
C LEU A 176 6.25 -25.87 -9.69
N ILE A 177 6.83 -25.81 -10.89
CA ILE A 177 6.78 -26.92 -11.86
C ILE A 177 7.48 -28.17 -11.28
N GLN A 178 8.64 -27.99 -10.65
CA GLN A 178 9.38 -29.10 -10.03
C GLN A 178 8.63 -29.69 -8.83
N GLU A 179 8.07 -28.85 -7.97
CA GLU A 179 7.26 -29.25 -6.81
C GLU A 179 6.01 -30.02 -7.26
N LYS A 180 5.26 -29.50 -8.24
CA LYS A 180 4.10 -30.21 -8.82
C LYS A 180 4.47 -31.58 -9.40
N ARG A 181 5.64 -31.71 -10.03
CA ARG A 181 6.13 -33.02 -10.53
C ARG A 181 6.45 -33.97 -9.37
N GLN A 182 7.09 -33.47 -8.30
CA GLN A 182 7.39 -34.26 -7.12
C GLN A 182 6.11 -34.69 -6.40
N GLU A 183 5.17 -33.78 -6.17
CA GLU A 183 3.85 -34.07 -5.59
C GLU A 183 3.09 -35.11 -6.41
N ALA A 184 3.03 -34.95 -7.73
CA ALA A 184 2.37 -35.93 -8.61
C ALA A 184 3.03 -37.32 -8.53
N SER A 185 4.35 -37.40 -8.41
CA SER A 185 5.06 -38.68 -8.23
C SER A 185 4.82 -39.28 -6.84
N HIS A 186 4.82 -38.45 -5.79
CA HIS A 186 4.45 -38.85 -4.43
C HIS A 186 3.02 -39.37 -4.34
N MET A 187 2.06 -38.67 -4.96
CA MET A 187 0.65 -39.05 -4.98
C MET A 187 0.43 -40.40 -5.66
N LYS A 188 1.18 -40.70 -6.74
CA LYS A 188 1.17 -42.02 -7.38
C LYS A 188 1.69 -43.13 -6.46
N VAL A 189 2.74 -42.86 -5.69
CA VAL A 189 3.26 -43.81 -4.69
C VAL A 189 2.20 -44.08 -3.61
N ILE A 190 1.57 -43.03 -3.09
CA ILE A 190 0.49 -43.12 -2.10
C ILE A 190 -0.69 -43.92 -2.64
N GLN A 191 -1.14 -43.65 -3.88
CA GLN A 191 -2.24 -44.38 -4.52
C GLN A 191 -1.92 -45.87 -4.67
N HIS A 192 -0.72 -46.20 -5.16
CA HIS A 192 -0.28 -47.59 -5.30
C HIS A 192 -0.18 -48.30 -3.94
N GLU A 193 0.26 -47.60 -2.89
CA GLU A 193 0.34 -48.15 -1.54
C GLU A 193 -1.07 -48.36 -0.94
N LEU A 194 -2.02 -47.45 -1.22
CA LEU A 194 -3.42 -47.56 -0.81
C LEU A 194 -4.14 -48.73 -1.50
N GLU A 195 -3.90 -48.94 -2.80
CA GLU A 195 -4.38 -50.11 -3.55
C GLU A 195 -3.82 -51.43 -2.99
N TRP A 196 -2.54 -51.45 -2.60
CA TRP A 196 -1.93 -52.60 -1.93
C TRP A 196 -2.57 -52.88 -0.56
N VAL A 197 -2.85 -51.85 0.24
CA VAL A 197 -3.52 -51.99 1.55
C VAL A 197 -4.94 -52.54 1.37
N ARG A 198 -5.70 -52.01 0.39
CA ARG A 198 -7.04 -52.50 0.05
C ARG A 198 -7.04 -53.96 -0.40
N SER A 199 -6.02 -54.40 -1.14
CA SER A 199 -5.90 -55.78 -1.62
C SER A 199 -5.34 -56.77 -0.58
N ASN A 200 -4.53 -56.31 0.40
CA ASN A 200 -3.88 -57.19 1.39
C ASN A 200 -4.51 -57.19 2.79
N ALA A 201 -5.76 -56.77 2.93
CA ALA A 201 -6.48 -56.64 4.21
C ALA A 201 -6.62 -57.95 5.06
N LYS A 202 -6.14 -59.11 4.61
CA LYS A 202 -6.30 -60.40 5.31
C LYS A 202 -5.02 -61.11 5.77
N GLY A 203 -3.81 -60.53 5.68
CA GLY A 203 -2.60 -61.26 6.08
C GLY A 203 -1.41 -60.44 6.60
N LYS A 204 -0.99 -60.74 7.84
CA LYS A 204 0.28 -60.39 8.56
C LYS A 204 0.32 -59.01 9.28
N ARG A 205 0.25 -59.08 10.61
CA ARG A 205 0.07 -57.98 11.58
C ARG A 205 1.31 -57.12 11.93
N THR A 206 2.52 -57.45 11.46
CA THR A 206 3.75 -56.79 11.95
C THR A 206 4.44 -55.85 10.95
N LYS A 207 4.33 -56.10 9.63
CA LYS A 207 4.84 -55.18 8.58
C LYS A 207 3.88 -54.02 8.27
N SER A 208 2.63 -54.10 8.72
CA SER A 208 1.58 -53.10 8.44
C SER A 208 1.75 -51.82 9.27
N LYS A 209 2.20 -51.91 10.53
CA LYS A 209 2.21 -50.77 11.46
C LYS A 209 3.20 -49.66 11.08
N ALA A 210 4.44 -50.01 10.72
CA ALA A 210 5.46 -49.04 10.32
C ALA A 210 5.15 -48.33 8.98
N ARG A 211 4.42 -49.00 8.07
CA ARG A 211 3.98 -48.41 6.80
C ARG A 211 2.70 -47.58 6.94
N LEU A 212 1.77 -47.98 7.81
CA LEU A 212 0.62 -47.16 8.20
C LEU A 212 1.06 -45.85 8.87
N GLN A 213 2.05 -45.91 9.76
CA GLN A 213 2.63 -44.71 10.37
C GLN A 213 3.29 -43.79 9.33
N ARG A 214 4.01 -44.35 8.35
CA ARG A 214 4.53 -43.58 7.20
C ARG A 214 3.42 -42.96 6.36
N PHE A 215 2.31 -43.66 6.14
CA PHE A 215 1.16 -43.15 5.40
C PHE A 215 0.50 -41.97 6.14
N GLU A 216 0.33 -42.08 7.46
CA GLU A 216 -0.18 -40.98 8.30
C GLU A 216 0.77 -39.78 8.31
N GLU A 217 2.09 -40.01 8.41
CA GLU A 217 3.10 -38.95 8.29
C GLU A 217 3.06 -38.27 6.91
N LEU A 218 2.87 -39.04 5.84
CA LEU A 218 2.76 -38.52 4.47
C LEU A 218 1.46 -37.71 4.26
N GLN A 219 0.33 -38.14 4.81
CA GLN A 219 -0.93 -37.37 4.76
C GLN A 219 -0.87 -36.07 5.57
N SER A 220 -0.17 -36.06 6.71
CA SER A 220 -0.08 -34.88 7.57
C SER A 220 0.62 -33.67 6.91
N LYS A 221 1.46 -33.90 5.89
CA LYS A 221 2.17 -32.84 5.15
C LYS A 221 1.33 -32.17 4.05
N GLU A 222 0.19 -32.75 3.67
CA GLU A 222 -0.61 -32.33 2.51
C GLU A 222 -1.55 -31.13 2.81
N PHE A 223 -1.68 -30.70 4.08
CA PHE A 223 -2.73 -29.76 4.50
C PHE A 223 -2.45 -28.26 4.21
N GLN A 224 -1.30 -27.90 3.64
CA GLN A 224 -0.94 -26.48 3.46
C GLN A 224 -1.09 -25.93 2.02
N SER A 225 -1.44 -26.75 1.02
CA SER A 225 -1.53 -26.29 -0.37
C SER A 225 -2.97 -25.99 -0.80
N ARG A 226 -3.52 -24.80 -0.50
CA ARG A 226 -4.85 -24.43 -1.07
C ARG A 226 -5.32 -22.97 -1.10
N ASN A 227 -4.44 -21.97 -1.08
CA ASN A 227 -4.90 -20.56 -1.16
C ASN A 227 -4.70 -19.87 -2.52
N GLU A 228 -4.09 -20.51 -3.53
CA GLU A 228 -3.75 -19.83 -4.80
C GLU A 228 -4.91 -19.72 -5.80
N THR A 229 -6.04 -20.39 -5.59
CA THR A 229 -7.11 -20.52 -6.61
C THR A 229 -8.35 -19.65 -6.38
N ASN A 230 -8.37 -18.80 -5.36
CA ASN A 230 -9.55 -17.98 -5.09
C ASN A 230 -9.57 -16.79 -6.07
N GLN A 231 -10.35 -16.93 -7.15
CA GLN A 231 -10.50 -15.87 -8.14
C GLN A 231 -11.61 -14.93 -7.67
N ILE A 232 -11.31 -13.62 -7.64
CA ILE A 232 -12.33 -12.62 -7.33
C ILE A 232 -13.42 -12.69 -8.40
N PHE A 233 -14.63 -13.02 -7.97
CA PHE A 233 -15.79 -13.13 -8.85
C PHE A 233 -16.63 -11.85 -8.82
N ILE A 234 -16.73 -11.17 -9.97
CA ILE A 234 -17.62 -10.03 -10.15
C ILE A 234 -18.91 -10.53 -10.81
N PRO A 235 -20.09 -10.36 -10.17
CA PRO A 235 -21.35 -10.79 -10.77
C PRO A 235 -21.69 -9.99 -12.03
N GLN A 236 -22.31 -10.66 -12.99
CA GLN A 236 -22.82 -10.00 -14.18
C GLN A 236 -24.05 -9.16 -13.81
N GLY A 237 -24.03 -7.88 -14.20
CA GLY A 237 -25.14 -6.96 -14.01
C GLY A 237 -26.34 -7.24 -14.92
N PRO A 238 -27.47 -6.53 -14.71
CA PRO A 238 -28.62 -6.55 -15.60
C PRO A 238 -28.26 -6.05 -17.01
N ARG A 239 -29.17 -6.22 -17.98
CA ARG A 239 -28.96 -5.69 -19.33
C ARG A 239 -28.92 -4.16 -19.30
N LEU A 240 -27.79 -3.57 -19.69
CA LEU A 240 -27.67 -2.13 -19.91
C LEU A 240 -28.21 -1.70 -21.28
N GLY A 241 -28.74 -0.48 -21.34
CA GLY A 241 -29.00 0.24 -22.60
C GLY A 241 -27.72 0.82 -23.23
N GLU A 242 -27.85 1.42 -24.41
CA GLU A 242 -26.72 1.96 -25.18
C GLU A 242 -26.00 3.13 -24.48
N ASN A 243 -26.77 4.03 -23.85
CA ASN A 243 -26.24 5.17 -23.10
C ASN A 243 -26.16 4.81 -21.61
N VAL A 244 -24.93 4.66 -21.10
CA VAL A 244 -24.68 4.33 -19.70
C VAL A 244 -24.48 5.60 -18.88
N ILE A 245 -23.44 6.37 -19.21
CA ILE A 245 -23.10 7.64 -18.54
C ILE A 245 -22.74 8.67 -19.61
N GLU A 246 -23.25 9.89 -19.47
CA GLU A 246 -22.95 11.02 -20.35
C GLU A 246 -22.70 12.27 -19.52
N PHE A 247 -21.49 12.83 -19.64
CA PHE A 247 -21.12 14.14 -19.11
C PHE A 247 -21.18 15.16 -20.24
N LYS A 248 -21.84 16.30 -20.01
CA LYS A 248 -21.88 17.43 -20.94
C LYS A 248 -21.47 18.72 -20.24
N ASN A 249 -20.36 19.29 -20.69
CA ASN A 249 -19.83 20.58 -20.27
C ASN A 249 -19.79 20.72 -18.74
N VAL A 250 -19.38 19.64 -18.06
CA VAL A 250 -19.42 19.55 -16.61
C VAL A 250 -18.23 20.28 -16.03
N SER A 251 -18.49 21.24 -15.15
CA SER A 251 -17.45 21.89 -14.33
C SER A 251 -17.78 21.74 -12.85
N LYS A 252 -16.72 21.58 -12.05
CA LYS A 252 -16.80 21.47 -10.59
C LYS A 252 -15.59 22.12 -9.94
N ALA A 253 -15.85 23.00 -8.97
CA ALA A 253 -14.85 23.61 -8.11
C ALA A 253 -15.20 23.38 -6.63
N PHE A 254 -14.17 23.37 -5.80
CA PHE A 254 -14.31 23.49 -4.35
C PHE A 254 -13.51 24.70 -3.90
N ASP A 255 -14.18 25.61 -3.20
CA ASP A 255 -13.63 26.92 -2.85
C ASP A 255 -13.04 27.62 -4.09
N ASP A 256 -11.76 27.99 -4.05
CA ASP A 256 -11.07 28.65 -5.18
C ASP A 256 -10.38 27.65 -6.14
N LYS A 257 -10.53 26.34 -5.92
CA LYS A 257 -9.83 25.30 -6.69
C LYS A 257 -10.78 24.61 -7.67
N TYR A 258 -10.59 24.90 -8.96
CA TYR A 258 -11.21 24.16 -10.04
C TYR A 258 -10.67 22.72 -10.08
N LEU A 259 -11.55 21.74 -9.91
CA LEU A 259 -11.19 20.32 -10.04
C LEU A 259 -11.47 19.80 -11.44
N ILE A 260 -12.60 20.23 -12.02
CA ILE A 260 -13.06 19.79 -13.33
C ILE A 260 -13.56 21.03 -14.08
N ASP A 261 -13.13 21.19 -15.34
CA ASP A 261 -13.54 22.29 -16.20
C ASP A 261 -13.94 21.77 -17.59
N ASP A 262 -15.15 22.10 -18.02
CA ASP A 262 -15.76 21.80 -19.32
C ASP A 262 -15.64 20.32 -19.78
N LEU A 263 -15.78 19.38 -18.85
CA LEU A 263 -15.60 17.95 -19.13
C LEU A 263 -16.82 17.38 -19.87
N SER A 264 -16.59 16.81 -21.05
CA SER A 264 -17.60 16.13 -21.86
C SER A 264 -17.13 14.77 -22.35
N PHE A 265 -17.83 13.70 -21.98
CA PHE A 265 -17.56 12.35 -22.47
C PHE A 265 -18.81 11.47 -22.38
N LYS A 266 -18.82 10.37 -23.15
CA LYS A 266 -19.85 9.34 -23.09
C LYS A 266 -19.22 7.98 -22.83
N VAL A 267 -19.84 7.21 -21.95
CA VAL A 267 -19.47 5.83 -21.67
C VAL A 267 -20.49 4.91 -22.35
N PRO A 268 -20.10 4.17 -23.40
CA PRO A 268 -20.98 3.21 -24.05
C PRO A 268 -21.09 1.91 -23.23
N GLN A 269 -22.11 1.10 -23.54
CA GLN A 269 -22.28 -0.22 -22.95
C GLN A 269 -21.02 -1.10 -23.11
N GLY A 270 -20.60 -1.74 -22.01
CA GLY A 270 -19.47 -2.67 -22.01
C GLY A 270 -18.09 -2.01 -22.01
N ALA A 271 -18.02 -0.68 -21.97
CA ALA A 271 -16.75 0.03 -21.85
C ALA A 271 -16.12 -0.18 -20.46
N ILE A 272 -14.80 -0.37 -20.46
CA ILE A 272 -13.97 -0.32 -19.25
C ILE A 272 -13.18 0.98 -19.31
N VAL A 273 -13.44 1.90 -18.38
CA VAL A 273 -12.83 3.23 -18.36
C VAL A 273 -11.83 3.30 -17.20
N GLY A 274 -10.55 3.43 -17.54
CA GLY A 274 -9.50 3.73 -16.56
C GLY A 274 -9.44 5.23 -16.29
N ILE A 275 -9.63 5.64 -15.04
CA ILE A 275 -9.46 7.04 -14.62
C ILE A 275 -8.11 7.18 -13.94
N ILE A 276 -7.22 7.95 -14.54
CA ILE A 276 -5.88 8.21 -14.03
C ILE A 276 -5.71 9.69 -13.71
N GLY A 277 -4.80 9.98 -12.78
CA GLY A 277 -4.46 11.33 -12.38
C GLY A 277 -3.90 11.38 -10.96
N PRO A 278 -3.28 12.50 -10.57
CA PRO A 278 -2.71 12.63 -9.23
C PRO A 278 -3.78 12.61 -8.14
N ASN A 279 -3.34 12.40 -6.90
CA ASN A 279 -4.26 12.50 -5.76
C ASN A 279 -4.76 13.95 -5.61
N GLY A 280 -6.03 14.10 -5.25
CA GLY A 280 -6.68 15.42 -5.18
C GLY A 280 -7.10 16.02 -6.54
N ALA A 281 -6.93 15.31 -7.66
CA ALA A 281 -7.35 15.78 -8.99
C ALA A 281 -8.88 15.70 -9.27
N GLY A 282 -9.71 15.37 -8.26
CA GLY A 282 -11.16 15.25 -8.44
C GLY A 282 -11.68 13.89 -8.94
N LYS A 283 -10.87 12.82 -8.90
CA LYS A 283 -11.31 11.47 -9.31
C LYS A 283 -12.51 10.96 -8.49
N SER A 284 -12.44 11.10 -7.16
CA SER A 284 -13.54 10.69 -6.27
C SER A 284 -14.76 11.59 -6.44
N THR A 285 -14.56 12.90 -6.64
CA THR A 285 -15.61 13.86 -7.00
C THR A 285 -16.36 13.43 -8.27
N LEU A 286 -15.66 12.91 -9.27
CA LEU A 286 -16.31 12.37 -10.47
C LEU A 286 -17.23 11.19 -10.15
N PHE A 287 -16.81 10.26 -9.28
CA PHE A 287 -17.67 9.17 -8.82
C PHE A 287 -18.85 9.68 -7.98
N ASN A 288 -18.64 10.66 -7.12
CA ASN A 288 -19.70 11.27 -6.31
C ASN A 288 -20.77 11.95 -7.19
N MET A 289 -20.37 12.54 -8.32
CA MET A 289 -21.33 13.08 -9.31
C MET A 289 -22.09 11.99 -10.07
N VAL A 290 -21.48 10.82 -10.28
CA VAL A 290 -22.17 9.66 -10.88
C VAL A 290 -23.11 9.00 -9.88
N ASP A 291 -22.76 8.93 -8.60
CA ASP A 291 -23.64 8.39 -7.54
C ASP A 291 -24.75 9.38 -7.15
N GLY A 292 -24.65 10.64 -7.59
CA GLY A 292 -25.60 11.71 -7.26
C GLY A 292 -25.42 12.29 -5.84
N SER A 293 -24.37 11.89 -5.12
CA SER A 293 -24.03 12.47 -3.82
C SER A 293 -23.52 13.91 -3.94
N GLU A 294 -23.01 14.29 -5.11
CA GLU A 294 -22.60 15.65 -5.43
C GLU A 294 -23.19 16.12 -6.77
N ASN A 295 -23.49 17.43 -6.84
CA ASN A 295 -23.97 18.05 -8.07
C ASN A 295 -22.83 18.82 -8.77
N PRO A 296 -22.80 18.82 -10.12
CA PRO A 296 -21.91 19.69 -10.87
C PRO A 296 -22.31 21.16 -10.66
N ASP A 297 -21.34 22.08 -10.73
CA ASP A 297 -21.61 23.52 -10.62
C ASP A 297 -22.16 24.06 -11.95
N SER A 298 -21.71 23.51 -13.07
CA SER A 298 -22.26 23.73 -14.40
C SER A 298 -22.24 22.44 -15.24
N GLY A 299 -23.06 22.40 -16.29
CA GLY A 299 -23.20 21.23 -17.15
C GLY A 299 -24.21 20.20 -16.62
N THR A 300 -24.23 19.02 -17.22
CA THR A 300 -25.15 17.94 -16.85
C THR A 300 -24.47 16.58 -16.86
N VAL A 301 -24.75 15.77 -15.84
CA VAL A 301 -24.41 14.35 -15.77
C VAL A 301 -25.70 13.55 -15.97
N ASN A 302 -25.78 12.81 -17.07
CA ASN A 302 -26.92 11.95 -17.39
C ASN A 302 -26.53 10.49 -17.23
N ILE A 303 -27.36 9.73 -16.52
CA ILE A 303 -27.18 8.30 -16.28
C ILE A 303 -28.37 7.58 -16.91
N GLY A 304 -28.09 6.50 -17.64
CA GLY A 304 -29.13 5.72 -18.29
C GLY A 304 -30.10 5.11 -17.28
N GLU A 305 -31.39 5.06 -17.61
CA GLU A 305 -32.45 4.54 -16.71
C GLU A 305 -32.28 3.06 -16.32
N THR A 306 -31.49 2.30 -17.09
CA THR A 306 -31.22 0.87 -16.85
C THR A 306 -29.94 0.62 -16.06
N VAL A 307 -29.23 1.68 -15.65
CA VAL A 307 -27.97 1.57 -14.92
C VAL A 307 -28.26 1.31 -13.45
N ASP A 308 -27.73 0.20 -12.96
CA ASP A 308 -27.66 -0.14 -11.53
C ASP A 308 -26.22 0.07 -11.06
N LEU A 309 -25.99 1.08 -10.23
CA LEU A 309 -24.66 1.50 -9.81
C LEU A 309 -24.21 0.73 -8.57
N ALA A 310 -23.02 0.12 -8.65
CA ALA A 310 -22.32 -0.41 -7.50
C ALA A 310 -21.06 0.43 -7.26
N TYR A 311 -21.01 1.13 -6.13
CA TYR A 311 -19.91 2.00 -5.76
C TYR A 311 -19.06 1.39 -4.63
N VAL A 312 -17.76 1.29 -4.86
CA VAL A 312 -16.80 0.82 -3.84
C VAL A 312 -15.94 2.00 -3.42
N LYS A 313 -16.09 2.41 -2.15
CA LYS A 313 -15.34 3.52 -1.56
C LYS A 313 -13.89 3.13 -1.30
N GLN A 314 -13.03 4.15 -1.24
CA GLN A 314 -11.61 3.97 -0.89
C GLN A 314 -11.41 3.68 0.59
N SER A 315 -12.27 4.19 1.47
CA SER A 315 -12.25 3.86 2.89
C SER A 315 -12.94 2.52 3.16
N ARG A 316 -12.44 1.80 4.17
CA ARG A 316 -12.99 0.51 4.62
C ARG A 316 -13.58 0.61 6.04
N ASP A 317 -13.87 1.82 6.47
CA ASP A 317 -14.25 2.15 7.86
C ASP A 317 -15.59 1.51 8.28
N ASP A 318 -16.38 1.06 7.30
CA ASP A 318 -17.69 0.43 7.52
C ASP A 318 -17.60 -1.06 7.91
N LEU A 319 -16.41 -1.69 7.86
CA LEU A 319 -16.21 -3.09 8.25
C LEU A 319 -16.02 -3.22 9.77
N ASN A 320 -16.73 -4.16 10.40
CA ASN A 320 -16.67 -4.35 11.84
C ASN A 320 -15.67 -5.46 12.21
N ASN A 321 -14.61 -5.08 12.92
CA ASN A 321 -13.55 -6.01 13.35
C ASN A 321 -14.05 -7.13 14.29
N ASP A 322 -15.20 -6.96 14.93
CA ASP A 322 -15.76 -7.94 15.87
C ASP A 322 -16.70 -8.96 15.20
N LYS A 323 -17.06 -8.75 13.93
CA LYS A 323 -17.97 -9.65 13.19
C LYS A 323 -17.20 -10.61 12.30
N GLN A 324 -17.79 -11.78 12.06
CA GLN A 324 -17.24 -12.70 11.07
C GLN A 324 -17.50 -12.14 9.67
N LEU A 325 -16.55 -12.32 8.74
CA LEU A 325 -16.63 -11.76 7.37
C LEU A 325 -17.95 -12.06 6.65
N TRP A 326 -18.52 -13.26 6.81
CA TRP A 326 -19.79 -13.62 6.18
C TRP A 326 -21.00 -12.87 6.75
N GLN A 327 -20.91 -12.42 8.00
CA GLN A 327 -21.97 -11.64 8.65
C GLN A 327 -21.96 -10.20 8.13
N ASP A 328 -20.78 -9.62 7.89
CA ASP A 328 -20.67 -8.27 7.33
C ASP A 328 -21.04 -8.25 5.85
N VAL A 329 -20.64 -9.27 5.08
CA VAL A 329 -20.99 -9.34 3.65
C VAL A 329 -22.47 -9.66 3.41
N GLY A 330 -23.10 -10.42 4.32
CA GLY A 330 -24.51 -10.79 4.22
C GLY A 330 -25.46 -9.97 5.06
N ASP A 331 -25.00 -8.94 5.78
CA ASP A 331 -25.81 -8.23 6.79
C ASP A 331 -26.50 -9.17 7.81
N GLY A 332 -25.85 -10.30 8.10
CA GLY A 332 -26.37 -11.38 8.96
C GLY A 332 -27.17 -12.47 8.23
N ASP A 333 -27.49 -12.30 6.94
CA ASP A 333 -28.14 -13.33 6.14
C ASP A 333 -27.18 -14.44 5.71
N GLU A 334 -27.60 -15.69 5.89
CA GLU A 334 -26.82 -16.86 5.45
C GLU A 334 -26.86 -17.05 3.93
N VAL A 335 -27.80 -16.40 3.23
CA VAL A 335 -28.02 -16.52 1.78
C VAL A 335 -28.02 -15.13 1.15
N LEU A 336 -27.05 -14.89 0.27
CA LEU A 336 -26.96 -13.67 -0.53
C LEU A 336 -27.85 -13.78 -1.76
N LYS A 337 -28.55 -12.69 -2.08
CA LYS A 337 -29.22 -12.51 -3.37
C LYS A 337 -28.34 -11.63 -4.26
N ILE A 338 -27.77 -12.22 -5.30
CA ILE A 338 -26.86 -11.53 -6.24
C ILE A 338 -27.55 -11.47 -7.60
N GLY A 339 -28.09 -10.30 -7.93
CA GLY A 339 -28.95 -10.12 -9.10
C GLY A 339 -30.14 -11.09 -9.07
N ASN A 340 -30.11 -12.08 -9.97
CA ASN A 340 -31.23 -13.02 -10.17
C ASN A 340 -31.04 -14.40 -9.51
N TYR A 341 -29.93 -14.65 -8.81
CA TYR A 341 -29.68 -15.93 -8.15
C TYR A 341 -29.35 -15.76 -6.67
N THR A 342 -29.58 -16.83 -5.91
CA THR A 342 -29.28 -16.90 -4.48
C THR A 342 -28.13 -17.85 -4.23
N ILE A 343 -27.20 -17.48 -3.36
CA ILE A 343 -26.03 -18.28 -3.00
C ILE A 343 -25.76 -18.18 -1.49
N PRO A 344 -25.40 -19.27 -0.79
CA PRO A 344 -24.97 -19.16 0.61
C PRO A 344 -23.77 -18.22 0.75
N ALA A 345 -23.81 -17.29 1.71
CA ALA A 345 -22.77 -16.27 1.90
C ALA A 345 -21.36 -16.87 2.04
N ARG A 346 -21.25 -17.97 2.80
CA ARG A 346 -19.97 -18.70 2.97
C ARG A 346 -19.47 -19.32 1.67
N ALA A 347 -20.38 -19.82 0.83
CA ALA A 347 -20.02 -20.42 -0.46
C ALA A 347 -19.61 -19.36 -1.49
N TRP A 348 -20.12 -18.12 -1.35
CA TRP A 348 -19.68 -16.99 -2.16
C TRP A 348 -18.29 -16.50 -1.73
N LEU A 349 -18.06 -16.41 -0.42
CA LEU A 349 -16.75 -16.01 0.15
C LEU A 349 -15.63 -17.03 -0.03
N SER A 350 -15.96 -18.31 -0.22
CA SER A 350 -14.99 -19.38 -0.41
C SER A 350 -14.55 -19.57 -1.87
N ARG A 351 -14.99 -18.70 -2.80
CA ARG A 351 -14.69 -18.80 -4.24
C ARG A 351 -13.35 -18.18 -4.62
#